data_AF-A0A708D7M1-F1
#
_entry.id   AF-A0A708D7M1-F1
#
_cell.length_a   1.000
_cell.length_b   1.000
_cell.length_c   1.000
_cell.angle_alpha   90.00
_cell.angle_beta   90.00
_cell.angle_gamma   90.00
#
_symmetry.space_group_name_H-M   'P 1'
#
loop_
_entity.id
_entity.type
_entity.pdbx_description
1 polymer ?
#
loop_
_entity_poly.entity_id
_entity_poly.type
_entity_poly.pdbx_seq_one_letter_code
_entity_poly.pdbx_strand_id
1 'polypeptide(L)'
;MSRKQLALFEPVLLVQALTDAVKKLSPRAQWRNPVMFVVWAGSVLTTLLTLAMVTGQIAGSALFTGIISLWLWFTVLFANFAEALAEGRSKAQANSLKGVKKTAFARRLRAPRHDAQADNVPAAELRKGDIVLVKAGDIIPCDGEVIEGGASVDESAITGESAPVIRESGGDFASVTGGTRILSDWLVIACSVNPGETFLDRMIAMVEGAQRRKTPNEIALTILLIALTIVFLLATATLWPFSAWGGNAVSVTVLVALLVCLIPTTIGGLLSAIGVAGMSRMLGANVIATSGRAVEAAGDVDVLLLDKTGTITLGNRQASDFIPARGVDERTLADAAQLASLADETPEGRSIVILAKQRFNLRERDVQSLHATFVPFTAQSRMSGINIDNRMIRKGSVDAIRRHVESNGGHFPADVEQNVENVARLGATPLVVVEGAHVLGVIALKDIVKGGIKERFAQLRKMGIKTVMITGDNRLT
;
A
#
# COMPACT_ATOMS: atom_id res chain seq x y z
N MET A 1 -20.80 -4.09 -13.82
CA MET A 1 -20.15 -2.87 -13.28
C MET A 1 -19.62 -3.19 -11.90
N SER A 2 -18.32 -3.03 -11.66
CA SER A 2 -17.65 -3.47 -10.42
C SER A 2 -18.10 -2.64 -9.23
N ARG A 3 -18.20 -3.26 -8.04
CA ARG A 3 -18.53 -2.65 -6.73
C ARG A 3 -17.79 -1.32 -6.44
N LYS A 4 -16.61 -1.11 -7.05
CA LYS A 4 -15.83 0.15 -6.96
C LYS A 4 -16.45 1.36 -7.67
N GLN A 5 -17.28 1.19 -8.71
CA GLN A 5 -17.93 2.30 -9.42
C GLN A 5 -19.13 2.88 -8.64
N LEU A 6 -19.77 2.10 -7.78
CA LEU A 6 -20.88 2.53 -6.94
C LEU A 6 -20.46 3.50 -5.81
N ALA A 7 -19.17 3.48 -5.42
CA ALA A 7 -18.64 4.36 -4.37
C ALA A 7 -18.51 5.84 -4.80
N LEU A 8 -18.40 6.14 -6.11
CA LEU A 8 -18.27 7.52 -6.61
C LEU A 8 -19.59 8.32 -6.51
N PHE A 9 -20.71 7.63 -6.54
CA PHE A 9 -22.06 8.22 -6.47
C PHE A 9 -22.76 7.88 -5.16
N GLU A 10 -22.01 7.56 -4.11
CA GLU A 10 -22.61 7.38 -2.80
C GLU A 10 -23.32 8.69 -2.41
N PRO A 11 -24.62 8.63 -2.09
CA PRO A 11 -25.44 9.82 -1.90
C PRO A 11 -24.92 10.68 -0.74
N VAL A 12 -24.32 10.06 0.28
CA VAL A 12 -23.69 10.75 1.40
C VAL A 12 -22.49 11.59 0.94
N LEU A 13 -21.64 11.04 0.08
CA LEU A 13 -20.46 11.73 -0.46
C LEU A 13 -20.88 12.91 -1.33
N LEU A 14 -21.90 12.74 -2.16
CA LEU A 14 -22.42 13.79 -3.05
C LEU A 14 -23.03 14.96 -2.26
N VAL A 15 -23.84 14.66 -1.23
CA VAL A 15 -24.44 15.70 -0.38
C VAL A 15 -23.38 16.48 0.39
N GLN A 16 -22.36 15.79 0.92
CA GLN A 16 -21.22 16.45 1.56
C GLN A 16 -20.43 17.33 0.58
N ALA A 17 -20.13 16.82 -0.62
CA ALA A 17 -19.41 17.56 -1.65
C ALA A 17 -20.19 18.81 -2.10
N LEU A 18 -21.51 18.73 -2.26
CA LEU A 18 -22.37 19.90 -2.54
C LEU A 18 -22.31 20.93 -1.41
N THR A 19 -22.42 20.47 -0.16
CA THR A 19 -22.39 21.36 1.01
C THR A 19 -21.04 22.08 1.12
N ASP A 20 -19.93 21.37 0.91
CA ASP A 20 -18.59 21.94 0.95
C ASP A 20 -18.31 22.85 -0.25
N ALA A 21 -18.85 22.54 -1.43
CA ALA A 21 -18.75 23.40 -2.61
C ALA A 21 -19.38 24.79 -2.36
N VAL A 22 -20.52 24.82 -1.68
CA VAL A 22 -21.19 26.06 -1.28
C VAL A 22 -20.36 26.82 -0.22
N LYS A 23 -19.80 26.14 0.79
CA LYS A 23 -18.90 26.78 1.77
C LYS A 23 -17.66 27.41 1.11
N LYS A 24 -17.13 26.77 0.07
CA LYS A 24 -16.00 27.26 -0.72
C LYS A 24 -16.32 28.48 -1.61
N LEU A 25 -17.58 28.95 -1.67
CA LEU A 25 -17.93 30.23 -2.32
C LEU A 25 -17.42 31.47 -1.59
N SER A 26 -16.88 31.31 -0.37
CA SER A 26 -16.32 32.45 0.38
C SER A 26 -15.10 33.05 -0.35
N PRO A 27 -14.94 34.40 -0.34
CA PRO A 27 -13.82 35.07 -1.02
C PRO A 27 -12.45 34.63 -0.51
N ARG A 28 -12.36 34.26 0.77
CA ARG A 28 -11.13 33.74 1.40
C ARG A 28 -10.67 32.42 0.78
N ALA A 29 -11.60 31.57 0.35
CA ALA A 29 -11.28 30.31 -0.31
C ALA A 29 -10.86 30.55 -1.77
N GLN A 30 -11.58 31.41 -2.49
CA GLN A 30 -11.35 31.65 -3.92
C GLN A 30 -10.05 32.39 -4.22
N TRP A 31 -9.59 33.30 -3.36
CA TRP A 31 -8.36 34.07 -3.60
C TRP A 31 -7.10 33.21 -3.83
N ARG A 32 -7.08 31.98 -3.29
CA ARG A 32 -5.96 31.04 -3.49
C ARG A 32 -5.89 30.47 -4.92
N ASN A 33 -6.98 30.57 -5.69
CA ASN A 33 -7.08 30.18 -7.09
C ASN A 33 -7.37 31.42 -7.95
N PRO A 34 -6.34 32.06 -8.53
CA PRO A 34 -6.52 33.34 -9.22
C PRO A 34 -7.46 33.24 -10.43
N VAL A 35 -7.48 32.09 -11.13
CA VAL A 35 -8.38 31.85 -12.26
C VAL A 35 -9.84 31.86 -11.80
N MET A 36 -10.17 31.04 -10.81
CA MET A 36 -11.54 30.94 -10.30
C MET A 36 -11.98 32.20 -9.53
N PHE A 37 -11.04 32.92 -8.94
CA PHE A 37 -11.30 34.22 -8.31
C PHE A 37 -11.82 35.25 -9.31
N VAL A 38 -11.27 35.30 -10.54
CA VAL A 38 -11.78 36.20 -11.60
C VAL A 38 -13.21 35.82 -11.99
N VAL A 39 -13.52 34.53 -12.13
CA VAL A 39 -14.90 34.06 -12.41
C VAL A 39 -15.84 34.43 -11.27
N TRP A 40 -15.42 34.24 -10.02
CA TRP A 40 -16.19 34.61 -8.83
C TRP A 40 -16.46 36.12 -8.78
N ALA A 41 -15.45 36.96 -9.03
CA ALA A 41 -15.60 38.41 -9.07
C ALA A 41 -16.54 38.85 -10.21
N GLY A 42 -16.42 38.23 -11.38
CA GLY A 42 -17.34 38.43 -12.51
C GLY A 42 -18.79 38.01 -12.18
N SER A 43 -18.96 36.91 -11.45
CA SER A 43 -20.27 36.43 -10.99
C SER A 43 -20.93 37.44 -10.05
N VAL A 44 -20.17 37.94 -9.05
CA VAL A 44 -20.65 38.97 -8.11
C VAL A 44 -21.01 40.25 -8.85
N LEU A 45 -20.14 40.74 -9.74
CA LEU A 45 -20.38 41.96 -10.51
C LEU A 45 -21.64 41.84 -11.38
N THR A 46 -21.79 40.75 -12.12
CA THR A 46 -22.98 40.52 -12.97
C THR A 46 -24.26 40.33 -12.16
N THR A 47 -24.19 39.75 -10.95
CA THR A 47 -25.34 39.69 -10.04
C THR A 47 -25.74 41.10 -9.59
N LEU A 48 -24.77 41.94 -9.18
CA LEU A 48 -25.03 43.32 -8.78
C LEU A 48 -25.61 44.15 -9.94
N LEU A 49 -25.08 43.99 -11.16
CA LEU A 49 -25.64 44.62 -12.35
C LEU A 49 -27.06 44.16 -12.64
N THR A 50 -27.37 42.87 -12.46
CA THR A 50 -28.73 42.35 -12.60
C THR A 50 -29.68 43.03 -11.61
N LEU A 51 -29.29 43.12 -10.33
CA LEU A 51 -30.10 43.78 -9.30
C LEU A 51 -30.30 45.27 -9.60
N ALA A 52 -29.26 45.97 -10.04
CA ALA A 52 -29.33 47.37 -10.43
C ALA A 52 -30.25 47.61 -11.66
N MET A 53 -30.25 46.69 -12.63
CA MET A 53 -31.16 46.74 -13.79
C MET A 53 -32.62 46.43 -13.40
N VAL A 54 -32.85 45.47 -12.51
CA VAL A 54 -34.20 45.15 -11.99
C VAL A 54 -34.78 46.31 -11.19
N THR A 55 -33.95 47.00 -10.40
CA THR A 55 -34.34 48.17 -9.61
C THR A 55 -34.43 49.47 -10.42
N GLY A 56 -34.14 49.42 -11.73
CA GLY A 56 -34.23 50.56 -12.64
C GLY A 56 -33.10 51.59 -12.50
N GLN A 57 -32.04 51.30 -11.74
CA GLN A 57 -30.90 52.21 -11.59
C GLN A 57 -30.00 52.25 -12.84
N ILE A 58 -29.99 51.18 -13.63
CA ILE A 58 -29.16 51.04 -14.84
C ILE A 58 -30.03 50.52 -15.99
N ALA A 59 -29.90 51.10 -17.17
CA ALA A 59 -30.57 50.61 -18.37
C ALA A 59 -29.93 49.31 -18.89
N GLY A 60 -30.75 48.32 -19.25
CA GLY A 60 -30.27 47.07 -19.84
C GLY A 60 -31.26 45.92 -19.73
N SER A 61 -30.90 44.76 -20.30
CA SER A 61 -31.67 43.53 -20.16
C SER A 61 -31.30 42.81 -18.86
N ALA A 62 -32.13 42.99 -17.84
CA ALA A 62 -31.98 42.31 -16.55
C ALA A 62 -32.04 40.78 -16.70
N LEU A 63 -32.94 40.27 -17.56
CA LEU A 63 -33.08 38.83 -17.79
C LEU A 63 -31.80 38.22 -18.38
N PHE A 64 -31.23 38.87 -19.41
CA PHE A 64 -30.00 38.41 -20.03
C PHE A 64 -28.83 38.41 -19.03
N THR A 65 -28.65 39.52 -18.29
CA THR A 65 -27.59 39.64 -17.29
C THR A 65 -27.75 38.63 -16.16
N GLY A 66 -28.99 38.37 -15.73
CA GLY A 66 -29.31 37.37 -14.72
C GLY A 66 -28.99 35.94 -15.16
N ILE A 67 -29.30 35.58 -16.41
CA ILE A 67 -28.96 34.25 -16.96
C ILE A 67 -27.45 34.05 -17.03
N ILE A 68 -26.70 35.07 -17.49
CA ILE A 68 -25.23 35.02 -17.52
C ILE A 68 -24.70 34.84 -16.10
N SER A 69 -25.17 35.66 -15.15
CA SER A 69 -24.73 35.58 -13.75
C SER A 69 -24.99 34.21 -13.13
N LEU A 70 -26.15 33.60 -13.41
CA LEU A 70 -26.50 32.24 -12.96
C LEU A 70 -25.50 31.20 -13.48
N TRP A 71 -25.14 31.25 -14.77
CA TRP A 71 -24.15 30.35 -15.35
C TRP A 71 -22.75 30.55 -14.78
N LEU A 72 -22.35 31.81 -14.51
CA LEU A 72 -21.06 32.08 -13.88
C LEU A 72 -20.99 31.50 -12.46
N TRP A 73 -22.07 31.64 -11.66
CA TRP A 73 -22.17 30.97 -10.35
C TRP A 73 -22.13 29.46 -10.48
N PHE A 74 -22.80 28.89 -11.49
CA PHE A 74 -22.73 27.46 -11.77
C PHE A 74 -21.30 27.01 -12.12
N THR A 75 -20.53 27.80 -12.88
CA THR A 75 -19.12 27.51 -13.17
C THR A 75 -18.26 27.47 -11.89
N VAL A 76 -18.44 28.42 -10.98
CA VAL A 76 -17.72 28.43 -9.69
C VAL A 76 -18.12 27.23 -8.84
N LEU A 77 -19.42 26.95 -8.74
CA LEU A 77 -19.95 25.81 -7.98
C LEU A 77 -19.43 24.48 -8.52
N PHE A 78 -19.38 24.32 -9.85
CA PHE A 78 -18.88 23.11 -10.49
C PHE A 78 -17.41 22.84 -10.16
N ALA A 79 -16.56 23.88 -10.24
CA ALA A 79 -15.15 23.77 -9.87
C ALA A 79 -14.98 23.39 -8.39
N ASN A 80 -15.69 24.08 -7.49
CA ASN A 80 -15.65 23.78 -6.06
C ASN A 80 -16.15 22.37 -5.74
N PHE A 81 -17.18 21.90 -6.45
CA PHE A 81 -17.74 20.57 -6.32
C PHE A 81 -16.75 19.49 -6.75
N ALA A 82 -16.06 19.68 -7.88
CA ALA A 82 -15.03 18.73 -8.33
C ALA A 82 -13.90 18.59 -7.30
N GLU A 83 -13.46 19.69 -6.68
CA GLU A 83 -12.45 19.67 -5.62
C GLU A 83 -12.97 18.98 -4.35
N ALA A 84 -14.18 19.33 -3.89
CA ALA A 84 -14.80 18.74 -2.71
C ALA A 84 -15.04 17.22 -2.86
N LEU A 85 -15.42 16.78 -4.06
CA LEU A 85 -15.62 15.36 -4.36
C LEU A 85 -14.29 14.58 -4.28
N ALA A 86 -13.21 15.15 -4.80
CA ALA A 86 -11.88 14.54 -4.72
C ALA A 86 -11.38 14.45 -3.25
N GLU A 87 -11.57 15.51 -2.47
CA GLU A 87 -11.22 15.54 -1.04
C GLU A 87 -12.07 14.56 -0.20
N GLY A 88 -13.38 14.51 -0.43
CA GLY A 88 -14.31 13.66 0.33
C GLY A 88 -13.93 12.19 0.24
N ARG A 89 -13.60 11.73 -0.97
CA ARG A 89 -13.14 10.34 -1.20
C ARG A 89 -11.86 10.03 -0.43
N SER A 90 -10.92 10.97 -0.44
CA SER A 90 -9.66 10.82 0.28
C SER A 90 -9.93 10.72 1.79
N LYS A 91 -10.69 11.66 2.35
CA LYS A 91 -11.05 11.68 3.78
C LYS A 91 -11.78 10.41 4.24
N ALA A 92 -12.66 9.83 3.43
CA ALA A 92 -13.37 8.59 3.77
C ALA A 92 -12.39 7.43 4.06
N GLN A 93 -11.33 7.31 3.25
CA GLN A 93 -10.30 6.29 3.44
C GLN A 93 -9.46 6.54 4.70
N ALA A 94 -9.09 7.80 4.99
CA ALA A 94 -8.43 8.15 6.25
C ALA A 94 -9.30 7.88 7.48
N ASN A 95 -10.60 8.17 7.41
CA ASN A 95 -11.52 7.96 8.53
C ASN A 95 -11.68 6.47 8.88
N SER A 96 -11.64 5.59 7.88
CA SER A 96 -11.62 4.13 8.12
C SER A 96 -10.37 3.70 8.90
N LEU A 97 -9.19 4.23 8.53
CA LEU A 97 -7.93 3.97 9.24
C LEU A 97 -7.94 4.53 10.67
N LYS A 98 -8.51 5.74 10.87
CA LYS A 98 -8.70 6.34 12.21
C LYS A 98 -9.60 5.50 13.12
N GLY A 99 -10.60 4.83 12.56
CA GLY A 99 -11.51 3.96 13.29
C GLY A 99 -10.80 2.82 14.03
N VAL A 100 -9.75 2.25 13.43
CA VAL A 100 -8.95 1.16 14.01
C VAL A 100 -8.19 1.61 15.26
N LYS A 101 -7.76 2.87 15.33
CA LYS A 101 -6.93 3.40 16.43
C LYS A 101 -7.72 3.66 17.71
N LYS A 102 -9.00 4.04 17.63
CA LYS A 102 -9.78 4.52 18.77
C LYS A 102 -10.17 3.44 19.78
N THR A 103 -9.98 2.16 19.45
CA THR A 103 -10.47 1.03 20.25
C THR A 103 -9.37 0.12 20.78
N ALA A 104 -8.08 0.42 20.55
CA ALA A 104 -6.97 -0.44 20.93
C ALA A 104 -6.46 -0.16 22.36
N PHE A 105 -6.42 -1.21 23.18
CA PHE A 105 -5.71 -1.25 24.47
C PHE A 105 -4.42 -2.04 24.32
N ALA A 106 -3.41 -1.72 25.12
CA ALA A 106 -2.10 -2.34 25.11
C ALA A 106 -1.71 -2.84 26.50
N ARG A 107 -1.09 -4.02 26.55
CA ARG A 107 -0.51 -4.58 27.77
C ARG A 107 0.93 -4.10 27.89
N ARG A 108 1.15 -2.98 28.57
CA ARG A 108 2.48 -2.41 28.78
C ARG A 108 3.21 -3.17 29.89
N LEU A 109 4.35 -3.74 29.57
CA LEU A 109 5.23 -4.45 30.52
C LEU A 109 6.12 -3.46 31.26
N ARG A 110 6.37 -3.74 32.54
CA ARG A 110 7.33 -2.95 33.36
C ARG A 110 8.80 -3.31 33.13
N ALA A 111 9.07 -4.43 32.48
CA ALA A 111 10.42 -4.89 32.14
C ALA A 111 10.44 -5.57 30.77
N PRO A 112 11.61 -5.60 30.08
CA PRO A 112 11.77 -6.19 28.73
C PRO A 112 11.78 -7.73 28.75
N ARG A 113 10.74 -8.35 29.33
CA ARG A 113 10.66 -9.82 29.47
C ARG A 113 9.21 -10.27 29.41
N HIS A 114 8.93 -11.40 28.78
CA HIS A 114 7.58 -11.95 28.68
C HIS A 114 6.83 -12.05 30.02
N ASP A 115 7.50 -12.50 31.09
CA ASP A 115 6.88 -12.76 32.40
C ASP A 115 6.77 -11.52 33.31
N ALA A 116 7.09 -10.34 32.80
CA ALA A 116 6.99 -9.10 33.58
C ALA A 116 5.53 -8.72 33.86
N GLN A 117 5.30 -7.99 34.96
CA GLN A 117 3.97 -7.45 35.27
C GLN A 117 3.51 -6.50 34.16
N ALA A 118 2.28 -6.70 33.69
CA ALA A 118 1.66 -5.91 32.62
C ALA A 118 0.56 -5.00 33.18
N ASP A 119 0.61 -3.72 32.81
CA ASP A 119 -0.46 -2.74 33.05
C ASP A 119 -1.25 -2.55 31.74
N ASN A 120 -2.58 -2.51 31.82
CA ASN A 120 -3.42 -2.29 30.64
C ASN A 120 -3.61 -0.79 30.42
N VAL A 121 -3.07 -0.26 29.32
CA VAL A 121 -3.09 1.17 29.00
C VAL A 121 -3.73 1.42 27.62
N PRO A 122 -4.39 2.55 27.40
CA PRO A 122 -4.84 2.93 26.06
C PRO A 122 -3.66 3.01 25.09
N ALA A 123 -3.80 2.50 23.85
CA ALA A 123 -2.71 2.52 22.86
C ALA A 123 -2.23 3.95 22.54
N ALA A 124 -3.10 4.96 22.68
CA ALA A 124 -2.75 6.37 22.49
C ALA A 124 -1.77 6.94 23.55
N GLU A 125 -1.66 6.27 24.71
CA GLU A 125 -0.74 6.66 25.78
C GLU A 125 0.66 6.06 25.62
N LEU A 126 0.83 5.06 24.74
CA LEU A 126 2.13 4.50 24.44
C LEU A 126 3.08 5.57 23.92
N ARG A 127 4.35 5.50 24.33
CA ARG A 127 5.45 6.36 23.91
C ARG A 127 6.62 5.52 23.44
N LYS A 128 7.53 6.17 22.71
CA LYS A 128 8.79 5.53 22.32
C LYS A 128 9.53 5.01 23.56
N GLY A 129 9.95 3.75 23.51
CA GLY A 129 10.63 3.05 24.61
C GLY A 129 9.71 2.26 25.53
N ASP A 130 8.38 2.42 25.44
CA ASP A 130 7.46 1.53 26.13
C ASP A 130 7.57 0.10 25.58
N ILE A 131 7.35 -0.89 26.44
CA ILE A 131 7.43 -2.30 26.08
C ILE A 131 6.03 -2.89 26.19
N VAL A 132 5.59 -3.60 25.16
CA VAL A 132 4.24 -4.17 25.10
C VAL A 132 4.27 -5.66 24.80
N LEU A 133 3.38 -6.39 25.47
CA LEU A 133 3.12 -7.80 25.20
C LEU A 133 1.89 -7.94 24.31
N VAL A 134 2.06 -8.63 23.17
CA VAL A 134 0.99 -8.89 22.21
C VAL A 134 0.87 -10.40 22.02
N LYS A 135 -0.34 -10.96 22.16
CA LYS A 135 -0.61 -12.41 22.06
C LYS A 135 -1.52 -12.72 20.89
N ALA A 136 -1.46 -13.96 20.37
CA ALA A 136 -2.33 -14.48 19.32
C ALA A 136 -3.77 -13.92 19.39
N GLY A 137 -4.23 -13.27 18.31
CA GLY A 137 -5.54 -12.63 18.20
C GLY A 137 -5.56 -11.12 18.51
N ASP A 138 -4.56 -10.58 19.21
CA ASP A 138 -4.46 -9.16 19.51
C ASP A 138 -4.02 -8.34 18.27
N ILE A 139 -4.33 -7.04 18.28
CA ILE A 139 -3.82 -6.07 17.29
C ILE A 139 -2.55 -5.43 17.88
N ILE A 140 -1.51 -5.29 17.06
CA ILE A 140 -0.28 -4.60 17.46
C ILE A 140 -0.59 -3.12 17.72
N PRO A 141 -0.36 -2.59 18.94
CA PRO A 141 -0.89 -1.27 19.31
C PRO A 141 -0.04 -0.08 18.82
N CYS A 142 1.24 -0.28 18.52
CA CYS A 142 2.17 0.75 18.07
C CYS A 142 3.27 0.12 17.20
N ASP A 143 3.93 0.91 16.35
CA ASP A 143 5.11 0.43 15.61
C ASP A 143 6.30 0.23 16.57
N GLY A 144 7.12 -0.77 16.27
CA GLY A 144 8.22 -1.13 17.15
C GLY A 144 9.11 -2.22 16.61
N GLU A 145 10.01 -2.67 17.47
CA GLU A 145 10.88 -3.81 17.20
C GLU A 145 10.61 -4.93 18.22
N VAL A 146 10.60 -6.17 17.73
CA VAL A 146 10.50 -7.37 18.55
C VAL A 146 11.81 -7.56 19.30
N ILE A 147 11.71 -7.53 20.63
CA ILE A 147 12.86 -7.75 21.52
C ILE A 147 12.91 -9.19 22.05
N GLU A 148 11.76 -9.87 22.09
CA GLU A 148 11.67 -11.26 22.54
C GLU A 148 10.47 -11.96 21.87
N GLY A 149 10.65 -13.24 21.53
CA GLY A 149 9.61 -14.09 20.93
C GLY A 149 9.67 -14.13 19.41
N GLY A 150 8.74 -14.89 18.83
CA GLY A 150 8.58 -15.06 17.40
C GLY A 150 7.16 -15.51 17.08
N ALA A 151 6.53 -14.88 16.09
CA ALA A 151 5.13 -15.10 15.75
C ALA A 151 4.83 -14.81 14.28
N SER A 152 3.73 -15.36 13.79
CA SER A 152 3.15 -14.98 12.50
C SER A 152 2.20 -13.78 12.66
N VAL A 153 2.31 -12.81 11.76
CA VAL A 153 1.55 -11.56 11.76
C VAL A 153 0.83 -11.39 10.43
N ASP A 154 -0.45 -11.04 10.51
CA ASP A 154 -1.29 -10.60 9.40
C ASP A 154 -1.14 -9.09 9.18
N GLU A 155 -0.40 -8.74 8.13
CA GLU A 155 -0.20 -7.35 7.71
C GLU A 155 -1.20 -6.88 6.63
N SER A 156 -2.26 -7.66 6.37
CA SER A 156 -3.24 -7.38 5.31
C SER A 156 -3.94 -6.02 5.44
N ALA A 157 -4.08 -5.51 6.66
CA ALA A 157 -4.63 -4.19 6.93
C ALA A 157 -3.80 -3.05 6.29
N ILE A 158 -2.52 -3.31 6.01
CA ILE A 158 -1.56 -2.33 5.51
C ILE A 158 -1.10 -2.67 4.09
N THR A 159 -0.64 -3.91 3.89
CA THR A 159 -0.08 -4.36 2.60
C THR A 159 -1.17 -4.76 1.61
N GLY A 160 -2.36 -5.10 2.11
CA GLY A 160 -3.44 -5.71 1.32
C GLY A 160 -3.17 -7.15 0.89
N GLU A 161 -2.04 -7.73 1.31
CA GLU A 161 -1.69 -9.12 1.04
C GLU A 161 -2.16 -10.02 2.19
N SER A 162 -2.80 -11.15 1.87
CA SER A 162 -3.39 -12.06 2.87
C SER A 162 -2.42 -13.12 3.40
N ALA A 163 -1.17 -13.12 2.93
CA ALA A 163 -0.16 -14.06 3.38
C ALA A 163 0.45 -13.58 4.71
N PRO A 164 0.50 -14.43 5.75
CA PRO A 164 1.11 -14.05 7.01
C PRO A 164 2.63 -13.94 6.91
N VAL A 165 3.21 -13.02 7.66
CA VAL A 165 4.66 -12.74 7.69
C VAL A 165 5.20 -13.10 9.08
N ILE A 166 6.38 -13.72 9.14
CA ILE A 166 7.03 -14.07 10.40
C ILE A 166 7.79 -12.87 10.94
N ARG A 167 7.64 -12.58 12.23
CA ARG A 167 8.35 -11.54 12.96
C ARG A 167 9.01 -12.17 14.18
N GLU A 168 10.31 -11.96 14.34
CA GLU A 168 11.11 -12.56 15.42
C GLU A 168 12.23 -11.62 15.91
N SER A 169 12.66 -11.81 17.16
CA SER A 169 13.76 -11.03 17.74
C SER A 169 15.13 -11.35 17.13
N GLY A 170 16.02 -10.35 17.02
CA GLY A 170 17.45 -10.58 16.78
C GLY A 170 17.86 -10.72 15.30
N GLY A 171 17.06 -10.20 14.37
CA GLY A 171 17.41 -10.18 12.94
C GLY A 171 16.61 -9.13 12.15
N ASP A 172 16.71 -9.18 10.82
CA ASP A 172 16.07 -8.23 9.90
C ASP A 172 14.52 -8.28 9.94
N PHE A 173 13.94 -9.33 10.53
CA PHE A 173 12.50 -9.53 10.68
C PHE A 173 11.92 -8.98 11.99
N ALA A 174 12.71 -8.26 12.79
CA ALA A 174 12.28 -7.73 14.09
C ALA A 174 11.30 -6.55 14.00
N SER A 175 11.20 -5.85 12.87
CA SER A 175 10.30 -4.69 12.74
C SER A 175 8.83 -5.09 12.64
N VAL A 176 7.97 -4.50 13.46
CA VAL A 176 6.51 -4.71 13.45
C VAL A 176 5.76 -3.40 13.29
N THR A 177 4.61 -3.47 12.61
CA THR A 177 3.78 -2.29 12.32
C THR A 177 2.48 -2.32 13.13
N GLY A 178 2.15 -1.21 13.77
CA GLY A 178 0.91 -1.01 14.51
C GLY A 178 -0.33 -1.09 13.61
N GLY A 179 -1.39 -1.71 14.12
CA GLY A 179 -2.63 -1.97 13.39
C GLY A 179 -2.68 -3.31 12.68
N THR A 180 -1.56 -4.04 12.60
CA THR A 180 -1.51 -5.42 12.11
C THR A 180 -1.96 -6.40 13.20
N ARG A 181 -2.32 -7.64 12.84
CA ARG A 181 -2.85 -8.62 13.80
C ARG A 181 -1.87 -9.77 13.97
N ILE A 182 -1.60 -10.16 15.21
CA ILE A 182 -0.80 -11.36 15.47
C ILE A 182 -1.69 -12.61 15.35
N LEU A 183 -1.21 -13.64 14.67
CA LEU A 183 -1.97 -14.86 14.38
C LEU A 183 -1.54 -16.03 15.28
N SER A 184 -0.24 -16.18 15.53
CA SER A 184 0.32 -17.25 16.37
C SER A 184 1.11 -16.70 17.54
N ASP A 185 1.33 -17.54 18.55
CA ASP A 185 2.29 -17.30 19.65
C ASP A 185 2.14 -15.93 20.35
N TRP A 186 3.27 -15.27 20.63
CA TRP A 186 3.36 -13.99 21.32
C TRP A 186 4.61 -13.22 20.91
N LEU A 187 4.57 -11.91 21.08
CA LEU A 187 5.70 -11.00 20.86
C LEU A 187 5.81 -10.01 22.01
N VAL A 188 7.05 -9.76 22.46
CA VAL A 188 7.39 -8.60 23.26
C VAL A 188 8.02 -7.56 22.35
N ILE A 189 7.40 -6.38 22.27
CA ILE A 189 7.74 -5.34 21.32
C ILE A 189 8.14 -4.06 22.08
N ALA A 190 9.24 -3.45 21.69
CA ALA A 190 9.63 -2.11 22.13
C ALA A 190 9.10 -1.07 21.14
N CYS A 191 8.28 -0.14 21.60
CA CYS A 191 7.73 0.93 20.78
C CYS A 191 8.85 1.84 20.25
N SER A 192 8.92 2.03 18.93
CA SER A 192 10.00 2.81 18.29
C SER A 192 9.59 4.26 17.96
N VAL A 193 8.29 4.54 17.97
CA VAL A 193 7.69 5.82 17.54
C VAL A 193 6.77 6.41 18.62
N ASN A 194 6.58 7.73 18.56
CA ASN A 194 5.61 8.43 19.40
C ASN A 194 4.22 8.50 18.73
N PRO A 195 3.14 8.81 19.48
CA PRO A 195 1.84 9.07 18.88
C PRO A 195 1.92 10.24 17.89
N GLY A 196 1.28 10.08 16.72
CA GLY A 196 1.38 11.03 15.62
C GLY A 196 2.47 10.67 14.60
N GLU A 197 3.40 9.79 14.95
CA GLU A 197 4.50 9.35 14.08
C GLU A 197 4.36 7.91 13.61
N THR A 198 3.32 7.21 14.09
CA THR A 198 3.00 5.83 13.69
C THR A 198 2.74 5.73 12.20
N PHE A 199 2.93 4.55 11.64
CA PHE A 199 2.71 4.27 10.23
C PHE A 199 1.28 4.63 9.80
N LEU A 200 0.28 4.25 10.60
CA LEU A 200 -1.11 4.66 10.41
C LEU A 200 -1.29 6.18 10.47
N ASP A 201 -0.64 6.87 11.42
CA ASP A 201 -0.69 8.34 11.50
C ASP A 201 -0.06 9.01 10.27
N ARG A 202 1.01 8.44 9.71
CA ARG A 202 1.61 8.93 8.45
C ARG A 202 0.68 8.73 7.25
N MET A 203 -0.01 7.58 7.16
CA MET A 203 -1.04 7.35 6.15
C MET A 203 -2.18 8.35 6.29
N ILE A 204 -2.64 8.59 7.51
CA ILE A 204 -3.69 9.59 7.82
C ILE A 204 -3.23 10.99 7.42
N ALA A 205 -2.04 11.42 7.85
CA ALA A 205 -1.51 12.75 7.57
C ALA A 205 -1.37 13.03 6.07
N MET A 206 -0.99 12.02 5.29
CA MET A 206 -0.91 12.09 3.83
C MET A 206 -2.27 12.33 3.19
N VAL A 207 -3.29 11.61 3.65
CA VAL A 207 -4.65 11.69 3.11
C VAL A 207 -5.37 12.96 3.53
N GLU A 208 -5.13 13.44 4.75
CA GLU A 208 -5.72 14.68 5.26
C GLU A 208 -5.11 15.94 4.63
N GLY A 209 -4.07 15.79 3.81
CA GLY A 209 -3.55 16.86 2.94
C GLY A 209 -2.94 18.05 3.69
N ALA A 210 -2.79 17.97 5.02
CA ALA A 210 -2.41 19.08 5.88
C ALA A 210 -1.00 19.65 5.57
N GLN A 211 -0.21 18.97 4.73
CA GLN A 211 1.13 19.41 4.34
C GLN A 211 1.37 19.39 2.81
N ARG A 212 0.33 19.27 1.96
CA ARG A 212 0.56 19.20 0.50
C ARG A 212 0.99 20.57 -0.05
N ARG A 213 2.26 20.69 -0.41
CA ARG A 213 2.76 21.77 -1.27
C ARG A 213 2.38 21.49 -2.72
N LYS A 214 2.14 22.55 -3.50
CA LYS A 214 1.98 22.43 -4.95
C LYS A 214 3.24 21.80 -5.55
N THR A 215 3.04 20.93 -6.52
CA THR A 215 4.13 20.23 -7.19
C THR A 215 4.77 21.11 -8.28
N PRO A 216 5.98 20.76 -8.78
CA PRO A 216 6.62 21.53 -9.84
C PRO A 216 5.76 21.69 -11.10
N ASN A 217 5.10 20.61 -11.56
CA ASN A 217 4.24 20.69 -12.75
C ASN A 217 2.98 21.52 -12.47
N GLU A 218 2.41 21.40 -11.27
CA GLU A 218 1.26 22.22 -10.86
C GLU A 218 1.63 23.71 -10.80
N ILE A 219 2.83 24.05 -10.33
CA ILE A 219 3.34 25.43 -10.31
C ILE A 219 3.55 25.93 -11.75
N ALA A 220 4.21 25.14 -12.61
CA ALA A 220 4.46 25.51 -14.00
C ALA A 220 3.16 25.79 -14.77
N LEU A 221 2.17 24.91 -14.65
CA LEU A 221 0.84 25.16 -15.22
C LEU A 221 0.18 26.38 -14.60
N THR A 222 0.25 26.56 -13.28
CA THR A 222 -0.34 27.74 -12.61
C THR A 222 0.24 29.04 -13.17
N ILE A 223 1.55 29.12 -13.40
CA ILE A 223 2.20 30.32 -13.98
C ILE A 223 1.63 30.61 -15.37
N LEU A 224 1.51 29.59 -16.23
CA LEU A 224 0.94 29.74 -17.57
C LEU A 224 -0.53 30.19 -17.51
N LEU A 225 -1.34 29.60 -16.62
CA LEU A 225 -2.75 29.96 -16.45
C LEU A 225 -2.90 31.40 -15.96
N ILE A 226 -2.03 31.87 -15.05
CA ILE A 226 -2.00 33.26 -14.60
C ILE A 226 -1.63 34.18 -15.76
N ALA A 227 -0.60 33.85 -16.55
CA ALA A 227 -0.19 34.65 -17.69
C ALA A 227 -1.31 34.80 -18.73
N LEU A 228 -1.98 33.70 -19.10
CA LEU A 228 -3.13 33.73 -20.00
C LEU A 228 -4.29 34.55 -19.42
N THR A 229 -4.57 34.42 -18.12
CA THR A 229 -5.62 35.20 -17.45
C THR A 229 -5.33 36.70 -17.52
N ILE A 230 -4.07 37.12 -17.30
CA ILE A 230 -3.65 38.53 -17.44
C ILE A 230 -3.84 39.01 -18.88
N VAL A 231 -3.40 38.22 -19.86
CA VAL A 231 -3.56 38.56 -21.29
C VAL A 231 -5.04 38.73 -21.64
N PHE A 232 -5.91 37.79 -21.26
CA PHE A 232 -7.34 37.89 -21.56
C PHE A 232 -8.05 38.99 -20.77
N LEU A 233 -7.61 39.26 -19.55
CA LEU A 233 -8.12 40.39 -18.76
C LEU A 233 -7.80 41.70 -19.47
N LEU A 234 -6.55 41.92 -19.89
CA LEU A 234 -6.15 43.12 -20.61
C LEU A 234 -6.87 43.22 -21.97
N ALA A 235 -6.95 42.12 -22.70
CA ALA A 235 -7.63 42.07 -23.99
C ALA A 235 -9.11 42.44 -23.86
N THR A 236 -9.83 41.86 -22.91
CA THR A 236 -11.27 42.14 -22.73
C THR A 236 -11.55 43.49 -22.09
N ALA A 237 -10.73 43.93 -21.13
CA ALA A 237 -10.86 45.25 -20.52
C ALA A 237 -10.63 46.39 -21.53
N THR A 238 -9.67 46.22 -22.46
CA THR A 238 -9.37 47.25 -23.48
C THR A 238 -10.39 47.29 -24.62
N LEU A 239 -11.21 46.25 -24.82
CA LEU A 239 -12.32 46.29 -25.78
C LEU A 239 -13.38 47.33 -25.42
N TRP A 240 -13.56 47.66 -24.13
CA TRP A 240 -14.53 48.67 -23.72
C TRP A 240 -14.22 50.05 -24.31
N PRO A 241 -13.04 50.67 -24.09
CA PRO A 241 -12.73 51.96 -24.68
C PRO A 241 -12.66 51.92 -26.21
N PHE A 242 -12.21 50.82 -26.82
CA PHE A 242 -12.17 50.70 -28.28
C PHE A 242 -13.57 50.67 -28.92
N SER A 243 -14.49 49.91 -28.34
CA SER A 243 -15.87 49.84 -28.82
C SER A 243 -16.65 51.14 -28.54
N ALA A 244 -16.39 51.79 -27.41
CA ALA A 244 -16.96 53.09 -27.08
C ALA A 244 -16.53 54.20 -28.05
N TRP A 245 -15.32 54.11 -28.59
CA TRP A 245 -14.84 55.06 -29.61
C TRP A 245 -15.48 54.81 -30.98
N GLY A 246 -15.63 53.54 -31.38
CA GLY A 246 -16.21 53.16 -32.68
C GLY A 246 -17.74 53.14 -32.76
N GLY A 247 -18.45 53.37 -31.64
CA GLY A 247 -19.91 53.32 -31.57
C GLY A 247 -20.42 53.05 -30.16
N ASN A 248 -21.38 52.14 -30.03
CA ASN A 248 -21.90 51.75 -28.72
C ASN A 248 -20.92 50.81 -28.01
N ALA A 249 -20.52 51.18 -26.79
CA ALA A 249 -19.65 50.37 -25.97
C ALA A 249 -20.26 48.98 -25.70
N VAL A 250 -19.43 47.94 -25.77
CA VAL A 250 -19.85 46.58 -25.38
C VAL A 250 -20.22 46.58 -23.90
N SER A 251 -21.35 45.96 -23.55
CA SER A 251 -21.81 45.91 -22.17
C SER A 251 -20.83 45.16 -21.28
N VAL A 252 -20.68 45.60 -20.03
CA VAL A 252 -19.82 44.95 -19.03
C VAL A 252 -20.18 43.47 -18.87
N THR A 253 -21.48 43.13 -18.91
CA THR A 253 -21.96 41.74 -18.87
C THR A 253 -21.35 40.88 -19.97
N VAL A 254 -21.32 41.38 -21.22
CA VAL A 254 -20.74 40.65 -22.36
C VAL A 254 -19.23 40.54 -22.23
N LEU A 255 -18.54 41.59 -21.77
CA LEU A 255 -17.10 41.54 -21.55
C LEU A 255 -16.71 40.54 -20.46
N VAL A 256 -17.47 40.48 -19.35
CA VAL A 256 -17.26 39.47 -18.30
C VAL A 256 -17.53 38.07 -18.83
N ALA A 257 -18.61 37.85 -19.57
CA ALA A 257 -18.91 36.56 -20.18
C ALA A 257 -17.80 36.12 -21.15
N LEU A 258 -17.32 37.04 -22.01
CA LEU A 258 -16.22 36.79 -22.92
C LEU A 258 -14.93 36.45 -22.17
N LEU A 259 -14.57 37.21 -21.13
CA LEU A 259 -13.40 36.96 -20.30
C LEU A 259 -13.45 35.56 -19.68
N VAL A 260 -14.57 35.18 -19.08
CA VAL A 260 -14.73 33.86 -18.45
C VAL A 260 -14.65 32.72 -19.47
N CYS A 261 -15.19 32.91 -20.67
CA CYS A 261 -15.09 31.94 -21.76
C CYS A 261 -13.65 31.77 -22.30
N LEU A 262 -12.83 32.82 -22.25
CA LEU A 262 -11.44 32.79 -22.72
C LEU A 262 -10.47 32.26 -21.66
N ILE A 263 -10.69 32.62 -20.39
CA ILE A 263 -9.87 32.15 -19.28
C ILE A 263 -9.95 30.61 -19.22
N PRO A 264 -8.83 29.91 -18.96
CA PRO A 264 -8.78 28.44 -18.90
C PRO A 264 -9.43 27.88 -17.62
N THR A 265 -10.72 28.16 -17.41
CA THR A 265 -11.51 27.80 -16.22
C THR A 265 -11.61 26.29 -16.02
N THR A 266 -11.67 25.52 -17.11
CA THR A 266 -11.71 24.04 -17.06
C THR A 266 -10.49 23.47 -16.35
N ILE A 267 -9.28 23.90 -16.72
CA ILE A 267 -8.04 23.39 -16.12
C ILE A 267 -7.83 24.04 -14.74
N GLY A 268 -8.07 25.35 -14.62
CA GLY A 268 -7.89 26.09 -13.37
C GLY A 268 -8.77 25.60 -12.22
N GLY A 269 -9.98 25.13 -12.51
CA GLY A 269 -10.88 24.55 -11.51
C GLY A 269 -10.58 23.08 -11.17
N LEU A 270 -9.99 22.32 -12.10
CA LEU A 270 -9.78 20.87 -11.94
C LEU A 270 -8.37 20.48 -11.45
N LEU A 271 -7.38 21.37 -11.56
CA LEU A 271 -5.99 21.09 -11.23
C LEU A 271 -5.81 20.52 -9.80
N SER A 272 -6.43 21.15 -8.80
CA SER A 272 -6.39 20.69 -7.41
C SER A 272 -7.04 19.31 -7.25
N ALA A 273 -8.18 19.10 -7.91
CA ALA A 273 -8.93 17.84 -7.84
C ALA A 273 -8.14 16.67 -8.44
N ILE A 274 -7.41 16.91 -9.55
CA ILE A 274 -6.54 15.91 -10.19
C ILE A 274 -5.44 15.45 -9.21
N GLY A 275 -4.77 16.39 -8.54
CA GLY A 275 -3.72 16.07 -7.57
C GLY A 275 -4.22 15.22 -6.40
N VAL A 276 -5.37 15.60 -5.81
CA VAL A 276 -5.98 14.86 -4.70
C VAL A 276 -6.45 13.46 -5.14
N ALA A 277 -7.10 13.37 -6.30
CA ALA A 277 -7.54 12.08 -6.85
C ALA A 277 -6.35 11.16 -7.18
N GLY A 278 -5.24 11.70 -7.69
CA GLY A 278 -4.00 10.97 -7.95
C GLY A 278 -3.42 10.34 -6.68
N MET A 279 -3.34 11.12 -5.59
CA MET A 279 -2.88 10.61 -4.29
C MET A 279 -3.80 9.51 -3.74
N SER A 280 -5.13 9.66 -3.86
CA SER A 280 -6.07 8.61 -3.45
C SER A 280 -5.88 7.31 -4.25
N ARG A 281 -5.54 7.40 -5.54
CA ARG A 281 -5.21 6.23 -6.36
C ARG A 281 -3.91 5.55 -5.93
N MET A 282 -2.88 6.32 -5.54
CA MET A 282 -1.63 5.77 -5.02
C MET A 282 -1.86 4.98 -3.74
N LEU A 283 -2.65 5.54 -2.80
CA LEU A 283 -3.01 4.82 -1.58
C LEU A 283 -3.84 3.57 -1.89
N GLY A 284 -4.77 3.64 -2.83
CA GLY A 284 -5.54 2.47 -3.31
C GLY A 284 -4.69 1.42 -4.04
N ALA A 285 -3.46 1.74 -4.41
CA ALA A 285 -2.44 0.83 -4.94
C ALA A 285 -1.41 0.42 -3.87
N ASN A 286 -1.70 0.70 -2.59
CA ASN A 286 -0.84 0.43 -1.43
C ASN A 286 0.54 1.10 -1.52
N VAL A 287 0.63 2.25 -2.19
CA VAL A 287 1.85 3.07 -2.26
C VAL A 287 1.68 4.33 -1.42
N ILE A 288 2.58 4.51 -0.46
CA ILE A 288 2.61 5.63 0.47
C ILE A 288 3.65 6.64 -0.02
N ALA A 289 3.18 7.75 -0.59
CA ALA A 289 4.05 8.82 -1.09
C ALA A 289 4.11 10.00 -0.12
N THR A 290 5.30 10.31 0.41
CA THR A 290 5.50 11.41 1.38
C THR A 290 5.02 12.78 0.90
N SER A 291 4.93 12.97 -0.43
CA SER A 291 4.37 14.18 -1.03
C SER A 291 3.88 13.91 -2.45
N GLY A 292 3.00 14.77 -2.97
CA GLY A 292 2.61 14.73 -4.38
C GLY A 292 3.79 14.93 -5.34
N ARG A 293 4.86 15.62 -4.91
CA ARG A 293 6.09 15.78 -5.69
C ARG A 293 6.77 14.44 -5.97
N ALA A 294 6.77 13.51 -5.01
CA ALA A 294 7.35 12.19 -5.20
C ALA A 294 6.57 11.39 -6.27
N VAL A 295 5.24 11.53 -6.31
CA VAL A 295 4.39 10.87 -7.31
C VAL A 295 4.65 11.44 -8.71
N GLU A 296 4.79 12.76 -8.85
CA GLU A 296 5.12 13.37 -10.14
C GLU A 296 6.53 12.99 -10.61
N ALA A 297 7.52 13.04 -9.71
CA ALA A 297 8.89 12.68 -10.03
C ALA A 297 9.00 11.21 -10.47
N ALA A 298 8.21 10.31 -9.90
CA ALA A 298 8.16 8.91 -10.33
C ALA A 298 7.69 8.74 -11.80
N GLY A 299 6.94 9.71 -12.35
CA GLY A 299 6.55 9.73 -13.75
C GLY A 299 7.66 10.14 -14.72
N ASP A 300 8.74 10.74 -14.20
CA ASP A 300 9.88 11.28 -14.97
C ASP A 300 11.15 10.43 -14.80
N VAL A 301 11.00 9.15 -14.43
CA VAL A 301 12.11 8.24 -14.17
C VAL A 301 12.54 7.51 -15.45
N ASP A 302 13.83 7.62 -15.80
CA ASP A 302 14.42 6.91 -16.96
C ASP A 302 14.87 5.49 -16.65
N VAL A 303 15.30 5.23 -15.40
CA VAL A 303 15.88 3.95 -14.98
C VAL A 303 15.25 3.50 -13.66
N LEU A 304 14.62 2.34 -13.70
CA LEU A 304 14.07 1.67 -12.52
C LEU A 304 15.09 0.66 -12.00
N LEU A 305 15.62 0.92 -10.81
CA LEU A 305 16.44 -0.02 -10.05
C LEU A 305 15.50 -0.85 -9.17
N LEU A 306 15.53 -2.16 -9.31
CA LEU A 306 14.74 -3.07 -8.49
C LEU A 306 15.67 -3.95 -7.69
N ASP A 307 15.44 -4.01 -6.38
CA ASP A 307 15.99 -5.09 -5.58
C ASP A 307 15.39 -6.43 -6.04
N LYS A 308 16.10 -7.54 -5.91
CA LYS A 308 15.61 -8.84 -6.39
C LYS A 308 14.59 -9.44 -5.43
N THR A 309 15.05 -9.69 -4.21
CA THR A 309 14.32 -10.47 -3.22
C THR A 309 13.08 -9.71 -2.75
N GLY A 310 11.91 -10.35 -2.80
CA GLY A 310 10.63 -9.77 -2.35
C GLY A 310 10.02 -8.73 -3.31
N THR A 311 10.80 -8.19 -4.25
CA THR A 311 10.32 -7.26 -5.29
C THR A 311 10.06 -7.99 -6.61
N ILE A 312 11.09 -8.60 -7.19
CA ILE A 312 10.97 -9.38 -8.43
C ILE A 312 10.46 -10.78 -8.15
N THR A 313 10.87 -11.33 -7.01
CA THR A 313 10.49 -12.64 -6.53
C THR A 313 9.50 -12.56 -5.39
N LEU A 314 8.87 -13.67 -5.04
CA LEU A 314 7.96 -13.76 -3.90
C LEU A 314 8.66 -13.45 -2.57
N GLY A 315 10.00 -13.42 -2.53
CA GLY A 315 10.80 -13.14 -1.32
C GLY A 315 10.96 -14.34 -0.41
N ASN A 316 10.03 -15.28 -0.47
CA ASN A 316 10.12 -16.57 0.22
C ASN A 316 10.64 -17.63 -0.76
N ARG A 317 11.67 -18.37 -0.35
CA ARG A 317 12.19 -19.49 -1.16
C ARG A 317 11.18 -20.63 -1.13
N GLN A 318 10.79 -21.11 -2.30
CA GLN A 318 9.79 -22.16 -2.44
C GLN A 318 10.41 -23.43 -3.00
N ALA A 319 9.83 -24.57 -2.62
CA ALA A 319 10.27 -25.87 -3.09
C ALA A 319 10.17 -25.95 -4.62
N SER A 320 11.30 -26.26 -5.25
CA SER A 320 11.37 -26.45 -6.70
C SER A 320 11.55 -27.90 -7.09
N ASP A 321 12.41 -28.62 -6.37
CA ASP A 321 12.88 -29.93 -6.78
C ASP A 321 13.05 -30.86 -5.59
N PHE A 322 12.71 -32.14 -5.80
CA PHE A 322 13.02 -33.25 -4.91
C PHE A 322 14.24 -33.97 -5.47
N ILE A 323 15.32 -34.04 -4.69
CA ILE A 323 16.58 -34.64 -5.08
C ILE A 323 16.81 -35.85 -4.16
N PRO A 324 16.44 -37.07 -4.60
CA PRO A 324 16.53 -38.26 -3.76
C PRO A 324 17.97 -38.65 -3.46
N ALA A 325 18.18 -39.24 -2.28
CA ALA A 325 19.43 -39.93 -1.95
C ALA A 325 19.56 -41.22 -2.79
N ARG A 326 20.78 -41.75 -2.90
CA ARG A 326 21.04 -42.97 -3.67
C ARG A 326 20.20 -44.15 -3.14
N GLY A 327 19.41 -44.75 -4.03
CA GLY A 327 18.53 -45.87 -3.68
C GLY A 327 17.14 -45.47 -3.17
N VAL A 328 16.83 -44.18 -3.12
CA VAL A 328 15.50 -43.65 -2.79
C VAL A 328 14.79 -43.21 -4.07
N ASP A 329 13.51 -43.54 -4.20
CA ASP A 329 12.69 -43.04 -5.30
C ASP A 329 12.22 -41.61 -5.01
N GLU A 330 12.12 -40.78 -6.06
CA GLU A 330 11.72 -39.37 -5.94
C GLU A 330 10.31 -39.26 -5.33
N ARG A 331 9.41 -40.19 -5.68
CA ARG A 331 8.05 -40.23 -5.14
C ARG A 331 8.03 -40.52 -3.64
N THR A 332 8.90 -41.40 -3.16
CA THR A 332 9.02 -41.74 -1.73
C THR A 332 9.54 -40.54 -0.94
N LEU A 333 10.53 -39.82 -1.48
CA LEU A 333 11.00 -38.57 -0.89
C LEU A 333 9.89 -37.52 -0.83
N ALA A 334 9.15 -37.31 -1.93
CA ALA A 334 8.06 -36.35 -1.97
C ALA A 334 6.94 -36.71 -0.97
N ASP A 335 6.69 -38.00 -0.75
CA ASP A 335 5.70 -38.47 0.21
C ASP A 335 6.06 -38.14 1.66
N ALA A 336 7.28 -38.50 2.06
CA ALA A 336 7.80 -38.19 3.38
C ALA A 336 7.94 -36.67 3.58
N ALA A 337 8.36 -35.93 2.55
CA ALA A 337 8.45 -34.48 2.56
C ALA A 337 7.09 -33.81 2.79
N GLN A 338 6.04 -34.29 2.12
CA GLN A 338 4.68 -33.80 2.32
C GLN A 338 4.23 -34.04 3.76
N LEU A 339 4.36 -35.29 4.25
CA LEU A 339 3.97 -35.68 5.60
C LEU A 339 4.66 -34.83 6.68
N ALA A 340 5.97 -34.61 6.55
CA ALA A 340 6.73 -33.77 7.47
C ALA A 340 6.40 -32.27 7.38
N SER A 341 5.78 -31.83 6.28
CA SER A 341 5.42 -30.44 6.04
C SER A 341 3.95 -30.13 6.32
N LEU A 342 3.12 -31.13 6.66
CA LEU A 342 1.69 -30.92 6.96
C LEU A 342 1.46 -30.03 8.19
N ALA A 343 2.34 -30.11 9.19
CA ALA A 343 2.32 -29.27 10.38
C ALA A 343 3.30 -28.08 10.30
N ASP A 344 3.86 -27.83 9.12
CA ASP A 344 4.75 -26.71 8.84
C ASP A 344 3.97 -25.62 8.10
N GLU A 345 3.40 -24.69 8.87
CA GLU A 345 2.57 -23.62 8.31
C GLU A 345 3.37 -22.50 7.63
N THR A 346 4.71 -22.57 7.67
CA THR A 346 5.59 -21.61 6.99
C THR A 346 5.38 -21.62 5.48
N PRO A 347 5.73 -20.53 4.77
CA PRO A 347 5.72 -20.49 3.31
C PRO A 347 6.51 -21.65 2.67
N GLU A 348 7.65 -22.02 3.26
CA GLU A 348 8.51 -23.12 2.85
C GLU A 348 7.80 -24.46 2.99
N GLY A 349 7.22 -24.75 4.17
CA GLY A 349 6.43 -25.96 4.43
C GLY A 349 5.26 -26.11 3.46
N ARG A 350 4.46 -25.05 3.30
CA ARG A 350 3.32 -25.02 2.36
C ARG A 350 3.76 -25.24 0.91
N SER A 351 4.89 -24.66 0.50
CA SER A 351 5.41 -24.83 -0.86
C SER A 351 5.76 -26.28 -1.18
N ILE A 352 6.25 -27.05 -0.20
CA ILE A 352 6.58 -28.47 -0.35
C ILE A 352 5.33 -29.31 -0.53
N VAL A 353 4.29 -29.05 0.27
CA VAL A 353 2.98 -29.72 0.14
C VAL A 353 2.37 -29.45 -1.24
N ILE A 354 2.48 -28.20 -1.73
CA ILE A 354 2.02 -27.81 -3.07
C ILE A 354 2.82 -28.54 -4.16
N LEU A 355 4.15 -28.58 -4.07
CA LEU A 355 5.01 -29.24 -5.05
C LEU A 355 4.71 -30.75 -5.12
N ALA A 356 4.58 -31.41 -3.97
CA ALA A 356 4.23 -32.83 -3.88
C ALA A 356 2.86 -33.12 -4.52
N LYS A 357 1.87 -32.26 -4.29
CA LYS A 357 0.54 -32.36 -4.91
C LYS A 357 0.59 -32.15 -6.42
N GLN A 358 1.34 -31.17 -6.91
CA GLN A 358 1.41 -30.86 -8.35
C GLN A 358 2.17 -31.92 -9.15
N ARG A 359 3.30 -32.41 -8.63
CA ARG A 359 4.20 -33.31 -9.36
C ARG A 359 3.79 -34.78 -9.26
N PHE A 360 3.31 -35.21 -8.09
CA PHE A 360 3.01 -36.63 -7.82
C PHE A 360 1.53 -36.90 -7.53
N ASN A 361 0.67 -35.88 -7.62
CA ASN A 361 -0.76 -35.97 -7.33
C ASN A 361 -1.07 -36.56 -5.95
N LEU A 362 -0.17 -36.33 -4.98
CA LEU A 362 -0.35 -36.71 -3.58
C LEU A 362 -1.39 -35.76 -2.95
N ARG A 363 -2.67 -36.17 -3.02
CA ARG A 363 -3.81 -35.45 -2.44
C ARG A 363 -4.21 -36.05 -1.09
N GLU A 364 -5.02 -35.28 -0.36
CA GLU A 364 -5.80 -35.65 0.84
C GLU A 364 -5.49 -37.03 1.42
N ARG A 365 -4.74 -37.02 2.52
CA ARG A 365 -4.60 -38.19 3.38
C ARG A 365 -5.57 -38.05 4.53
N ASP A 366 -6.26 -39.12 4.88
CA ASP A 366 -7.11 -39.16 6.05
C ASP A 366 -6.23 -39.13 7.30
N VAL A 367 -5.96 -37.91 7.79
CA VAL A 367 -5.10 -37.64 8.94
C VAL A 367 -5.64 -38.28 10.21
N GLN A 368 -6.95 -38.57 10.29
CA GLN A 368 -7.58 -39.21 11.45
C GLN A 368 -7.35 -40.73 11.46
N SER A 369 -7.15 -41.34 10.29
CA SER A 369 -6.84 -42.77 10.15
C SER A 369 -5.40 -43.12 10.51
N LEU A 370 -4.50 -42.13 10.48
CA LEU A 370 -3.11 -42.26 10.87
C LEU A 370 -3.04 -41.92 12.36
N HIS A 371 -2.73 -42.87 13.24
CA HIS A 371 -2.48 -42.61 14.67
C HIS A 371 -1.20 -41.79 14.84
N ALA A 372 -1.22 -40.55 14.36
CA ALA A 372 -0.06 -39.73 14.11
C ALA A 372 0.01 -38.55 15.08
N THR A 373 1.20 -38.29 15.58
CA THR A 373 1.51 -37.08 16.36
C THR A 373 2.33 -36.14 15.49
N PHE A 374 1.77 -34.98 15.18
CA PHE A 374 2.47 -33.95 14.41
C PHE A 374 3.50 -33.22 15.27
N VAL A 375 4.64 -32.91 14.65
CA VAL A 375 5.67 -32.06 15.24
C VAL A 375 5.67 -30.75 14.47
N PRO A 376 5.07 -29.67 15.02
CA PRO A 376 5.00 -28.40 14.34
C PRO A 376 6.41 -27.83 14.11
N PHE A 377 6.54 -27.00 13.08
CA PHE A 377 7.76 -26.23 12.89
C PHE A 377 7.97 -25.26 14.06
N THR A 378 9.20 -25.16 14.55
CA THR A 378 9.60 -24.10 15.48
C THR A 378 10.92 -23.48 15.02
N ALA A 379 11.08 -22.17 15.21
CA ALA A 379 12.31 -21.47 14.84
C ALA A 379 13.53 -21.98 15.64
N GLN A 380 13.31 -22.47 16.86
CA GLN A 380 14.34 -23.03 17.73
C GLN A 380 14.83 -24.39 17.22
N SER A 381 13.92 -25.27 16.79
CA SER A 381 14.28 -26.58 16.23
C SER A 381 14.78 -26.51 14.78
N ARG A 382 14.35 -25.50 14.02
CA ARG A 382 14.57 -25.36 12.56
C ARG A 382 14.20 -26.62 11.77
N MET A 383 13.22 -27.37 12.28
CA MET A 383 12.69 -28.60 11.68
C MET A 383 11.22 -28.80 12.05
N SER A 384 10.50 -29.50 11.19
CA SER A 384 9.12 -29.98 11.38
C SER A 384 9.06 -31.48 11.13
N GLY A 385 7.93 -32.11 11.44
CA GLY A 385 7.75 -33.51 11.10
C GLY A 385 6.44 -34.13 11.56
N ILE A 386 6.44 -35.46 11.50
CA ILE A 386 5.33 -36.28 11.96
C ILE A 386 5.87 -37.59 12.55
N ASN A 387 5.18 -38.10 13.57
CA ASN A 387 5.37 -39.44 14.10
C ASN A 387 4.14 -40.26 13.70
N ILE A 388 4.31 -41.29 12.88
CA ILE A 388 3.22 -42.20 12.47
C ILE A 388 3.66 -43.61 12.85
N ASP A 389 2.92 -44.26 13.74
CA ASP A 389 3.27 -45.58 14.27
C ASP A 389 4.74 -45.61 14.78
N ASN A 390 5.60 -46.45 14.17
CA ASN A 390 7.02 -46.55 14.48
C ASN A 390 7.93 -45.73 13.56
N ARG A 391 7.34 -44.87 12.70
CA ARG A 391 8.04 -44.04 11.72
C ARG A 391 8.12 -42.60 12.23
N MET A 392 9.34 -42.13 12.47
CA MET A 392 9.60 -40.73 12.81
C MET A 392 10.15 -40.00 11.59
N ILE A 393 9.34 -39.16 10.95
CA ILE A 393 9.74 -38.42 9.77
C ILE A 393 10.03 -36.97 10.18
N ARG A 394 11.20 -36.46 9.77
CA ARG A 394 11.61 -35.07 10.01
C ARG A 394 12.09 -34.42 8.74
N LYS A 395 11.87 -33.11 8.65
CA LYS A 395 12.36 -32.25 7.57
C LYS A 395 12.86 -30.96 8.19
N GLY A 396 14.03 -30.49 7.77
CA GLY A 396 14.61 -29.28 8.35
C GLY A 396 15.89 -28.83 7.66
N SER A 397 16.52 -27.83 8.27
CA SER A 397 17.85 -27.36 7.84
C SER A 397 18.90 -28.47 7.95
N VAL A 398 19.95 -28.39 7.13
CA VAL A 398 21.04 -29.38 7.07
C VAL A 398 21.64 -29.63 8.46
N ASP A 399 21.96 -28.58 9.21
CA ASP A 399 22.60 -28.69 10.53
C ASP A 399 21.70 -29.30 11.60
N ALA A 400 20.40 -28.99 11.56
CA ALA A 400 19.43 -29.53 12.51
C ALA A 400 19.19 -31.02 12.25
N ILE A 401 19.08 -31.39 10.97
CA ILE A 401 18.87 -32.78 10.56
C ILE A 401 20.11 -33.64 10.80
N ARG A 402 21.32 -33.13 10.55
CA ARG A 402 22.56 -33.87 10.84
C ARG A 402 22.63 -34.28 12.32
N ARG A 403 22.40 -33.33 13.22
CA ARG A 403 22.33 -33.60 14.68
C ARG A 403 21.25 -34.62 15.03
N HIS A 404 20.08 -34.54 14.38
CA HIS A 404 19.00 -35.50 14.61
C HIS A 404 19.37 -36.92 14.16
N VAL A 405 19.94 -37.06 12.97
CA VAL A 405 20.37 -38.35 12.42
C VAL A 405 21.46 -39.00 13.29
N GLU A 406 22.47 -38.22 13.70
CA GLU A 406 23.54 -38.70 14.58
C GLU A 406 23.00 -39.12 15.96
N SER A 407 22.06 -38.37 16.52
CA SER A 407 21.42 -38.72 17.80
C SER A 407 20.62 -40.02 17.76
N ASN A 408 20.14 -40.42 16.57
CA ASN A 408 19.43 -41.67 16.34
C ASN A 408 20.37 -42.81 15.87
N GLY A 409 21.69 -42.64 15.95
CA GLY A 409 22.68 -43.64 15.55
C GLY A 409 22.84 -43.81 14.03
N GLY A 410 22.39 -42.85 13.24
CA GLY A 410 22.54 -42.84 11.78
C GLY A 410 23.82 -42.16 11.30
N HIS A 411 24.12 -42.31 10.01
CA HIS A 411 25.22 -41.62 9.33
C HIS A 411 24.69 -40.75 8.20
N PHE A 412 25.28 -39.56 8.02
CA PHE A 412 24.94 -38.66 6.93
C PHE A 412 25.64 -39.12 5.63
N PRO A 413 24.91 -39.54 4.58
CA PRO A 413 25.54 -40.08 3.37
C PRO A 413 26.31 -39.03 2.55
N ALA A 414 27.46 -39.42 1.99
CA ALA A 414 28.32 -38.52 1.22
C ALA A 414 27.68 -38.03 -0.10
N ASP A 415 26.78 -38.81 -0.70
CA ASP A 415 26.02 -38.41 -1.89
C ASP A 415 25.01 -37.30 -1.56
N VAL A 416 24.36 -37.37 -0.40
CA VAL A 416 23.46 -36.32 0.08
C VAL A 416 24.24 -35.04 0.37
N GLU A 417 25.43 -35.16 0.96
CA GLU A 417 26.32 -34.02 1.20
C GLU A 417 26.71 -33.32 -0.12
N GLN A 418 27.03 -34.10 -1.16
CA GLN A 418 27.29 -33.55 -2.49
C GLN A 418 26.05 -32.86 -3.08
N ASN A 419 24.86 -33.42 -2.89
CA ASN A 419 23.60 -32.81 -3.34
C ASN A 419 23.31 -31.50 -2.60
N VAL A 420 23.55 -31.44 -1.29
CA VAL A 420 23.44 -30.23 -0.47
C VAL A 420 24.37 -29.14 -1.01
N GLU A 421 25.64 -29.47 -1.27
CA GLU A 421 26.60 -28.53 -1.84
C GLU A 421 26.16 -28.04 -3.23
N ASN A 422 25.68 -28.93 -4.10
CA ASN A 422 25.25 -28.57 -5.43
C ASN A 422 24.05 -27.61 -5.41
N VAL A 423 23.07 -27.86 -4.54
CA VAL A 423 21.93 -26.96 -4.33
C VAL A 423 22.40 -25.60 -3.80
N ALA A 424 23.34 -25.59 -2.85
CA ALA A 424 23.91 -24.36 -2.32
C ALA A 424 24.70 -23.56 -3.38
N ARG A 425 25.46 -24.23 -4.26
CA ARG A 425 26.19 -23.58 -5.38
C ARG A 425 25.25 -22.90 -6.37
N LEU A 426 24.02 -23.41 -6.53
CA LEU A 426 22.96 -22.82 -7.35
C LEU A 426 22.18 -21.71 -6.63
N GLY A 427 22.63 -21.27 -5.44
CA GLY A 427 21.98 -20.22 -4.66
C GLY A 427 20.63 -20.61 -4.04
N ALA A 428 20.27 -21.89 -4.11
CA ALA A 428 19.07 -22.44 -3.48
C ALA A 428 19.36 -22.89 -2.04
N THR A 429 18.33 -22.94 -1.20
CA THR A 429 18.46 -23.47 0.17
C THR A 429 18.11 -24.95 0.20
N PRO A 430 19.04 -25.83 0.61
CA PRO A 430 18.75 -27.24 0.78
C PRO A 430 18.04 -27.48 2.11
N LEU A 431 16.88 -28.14 2.07
CA LEU A 431 16.28 -28.81 3.23
C LEU A 431 16.46 -30.31 3.09
N VAL A 432 16.68 -31.01 4.20
CA VAL A 432 16.90 -32.46 4.20
C VAL A 432 15.68 -33.14 4.81
N VAL A 433 15.26 -34.26 4.23
CA VAL A 433 14.17 -35.11 4.74
C VAL A 433 14.75 -36.44 5.19
N VAL A 434 14.34 -36.87 6.38
CA VAL A 434 14.80 -38.11 7.01
C VAL A 434 13.65 -38.90 7.58
N GLU A 435 13.83 -40.21 7.63
CA GLU A 435 12.94 -41.15 8.29
C GLU A 435 13.76 -41.98 9.29
N GLY A 436 13.53 -41.73 10.58
CA GLY A 436 14.33 -42.28 11.67
C GLY A 436 15.79 -41.83 11.59
N ALA A 437 16.68 -42.78 11.28
CA ALA A 437 18.11 -42.56 11.09
C ALA A 437 18.52 -42.50 9.60
N HIS A 438 17.59 -42.72 8.67
CA HIS A 438 17.87 -42.82 7.24
C HIS A 438 17.52 -41.53 6.50
N VAL A 439 18.46 -41.03 5.68
CA VAL A 439 18.26 -39.80 4.90
C VAL A 439 17.61 -40.14 3.57
N LEU A 440 16.45 -39.53 3.29
CA LEU A 440 15.68 -39.79 2.07
C LEU A 440 16.12 -38.91 0.90
N GLY A 441 16.60 -37.70 1.18
CA GLY A 441 17.13 -36.79 0.17
C GLY A 441 17.01 -35.32 0.54
N VAL A 442 17.21 -34.47 -0.46
CA VAL A 442 17.27 -33.01 -0.35
C VAL A 442 16.11 -32.38 -1.12
N ILE A 443 15.53 -31.33 -0.57
CA ILE A 443 14.57 -30.45 -1.24
C ILE A 443 15.30 -29.14 -1.55
N ALA A 444 15.30 -28.72 -2.80
CA ALA A 444 15.81 -27.42 -3.20
C ALA A 444 14.72 -26.36 -3.03
N LEU A 445 15.01 -25.32 -2.25
CA LEU A 445 14.18 -24.12 -2.16
C LEU A 445 14.81 -23.01 -3.00
N LYS A 446 14.11 -22.54 -4.03
CA LYS A 446 14.55 -21.43 -4.89
C LYS A 446 13.67 -20.20 -4.72
N ASP A 447 14.23 -19.04 -5.00
CA ASP A 447 13.46 -17.81 -5.03
C ASP A 447 12.65 -17.72 -6.33
N ILE A 448 11.31 -17.75 -6.22
CA ILE A 448 10.43 -17.81 -7.39
C ILE A 448 10.04 -16.40 -7.84
N VAL A 449 10.24 -16.11 -9.12
CA VAL A 449 9.84 -14.86 -9.76
C VAL A 449 8.31 -14.69 -9.74
N LYS A 450 7.82 -13.50 -9.37
CA LYS A 450 6.38 -13.19 -9.34
C LYS A 450 5.76 -13.36 -10.73
N GLY A 451 4.55 -13.91 -10.77
CA GLY A 451 3.78 -14.00 -12.02
C GLY A 451 3.49 -12.61 -12.61
N GLY A 452 3.48 -12.49 -13.93
CA GLY A 452 3.16 -11.24 -14.63
C GLY A 452 4.29 -10.20 -14.69
N ILE A 453 5.43 -10.46 -14.04
CA ILE A 453 6.50 -9.45 -13.94
C ILE A 453 7.25 -9.26 -15.26
N LYS A 454 7.35 -10.31 -16.07
CA LYS A 454 7.97 -10.27 -17.40
C LYS A 454 7.19 -9.34 -18.32
N GLU A 455 5.86 -9.42 -18.28
CA GLU A 455 4.96 -8.57 -19.05
C GLU A 455 5.05 -7.11 -18.58
N ARG A 456 5.09 -6.87 -17.26
CA ARG A 456 5.27 -5.53 -16.68
C ARG A 456 6.59 -4.88 -17.12
N PHE A 457 7.70 -5.63 -17.09
CA PHE A 457 8.99 -5.13 -17.59
C PHE A 457 8.99 -4.89 -19.09
N ALA A 458 8.26 -5.69 -19.88
CA ALA A 458 8.10 -5.44 -21.30
C ALA A 458 7.34 -4.14 -21.58
N GLN A 459 6.33 -3.81 -20.77
CA GLN A 459 5.60 -2.54 -20.87
C GLN A 459 6.50 -1.34 -20.51
N LEU A 460 7.24 -1.41 -19.40
CA LEU A 460 8.18 -0.37 -19.00
C LEU A 460 9.25 -0.11 -20.09
N ARG A 461 9.76 -1.19 -20.70
CA ARG A 461 10.74 -1.08 -21.79
C ARG A 461 10.15 -0.42 -23.04
N LYS A 462 8.87 -0.65 -23.35
CA LYS A 462 8.15 0.03 -24.44
C LYS A 462 7.96 1.53 -24.16
N MET A 463 7.90 1.92 -22.89
CA MET A 463 7.85 3.32 -22.47
C MET A 463 9.23 4.00 -22.45
N GLY A 464 10.31 3.25 -22.76
CA GLY A 464 11.69 3.77 -22.75
C GLY A 464 12.40 3.65 -21.40
N ILE A 465 11.73 3.11 -20.37
CA ILE A 465 12.28 2.97 -19.02
C ILE A 465 13.20 1.75 -18.98
N LYS A 466 14.46 1.96 -18.59
CA LYS A 466 15.44 0.87 -18.39
C LYS A 466 15.21 0.22 -17.03
N THR A 467 15.36 -1.09 -16.95
CA THR A 467 15.19 -1.85 -15.69
C THR A 467 16.49 -2.55 -15.33
N VAL A 468 17.01 -2.31 -14.14
CA VAL A 468 18.24 -2.93 -13.63
C VAL A 468 17.90 -3.66 -12.33
N MET A 469 18.26 -4.94 -12.26
CA MET A 469 18.16 -5.73 -11.02
C MET A 469 19.40 -5.49 -10.18
N ILE A 470 19.20 -5.18 -8.90
CA ILE A 470 20.23 -5.11 -7.88
C ILE A 470 20.02 -6.33 -6.98
N THR A 471 21.09 -7.09 -6.71
CA THR A 471 21.03 -8.29 -5.89
C THR A 471 22.37 -8.48 -5.17
N GLY A 472 22.31 -8.99 -3.94
CA GLY A 472 23.49 -9.46 -3.21
C GLY A 472 23.91 -10.88 -3.60
N ASP A 473 23.09 -11.56 -4.40
CA ASP A 473 23.36 -12.93 -4.83
C ASP A 473 24.56 -13.02 -5.79
N ASN A 474 25.13 -14.22 -5.87
CA ASN A 474 26.31 -14.46 -6.70
C ASN A 474 25.97 -14.27 -8.19
N ARG A 475 26.94 -13.85 -9.02
CA ARG A 475 26.68 -13.51 -10.45
C ARG A 475 26.06 -14.62 -11.28
N LEU A 476 26.17 -15.87 -10.85
CA LEU A 476 25.59 -17.03 -11.51
C LEU A 476 24.07 -17.16 -11.30
N THR A 477 23.52 -16.52 -10.26
CA THR A 477 22.15 -16.68 -9.71
C THR A 477 21.42 -15.36 -9.61
#